data_AF-A0A6G1ESF5-F1
#
_entry.id   AF-A0A6G1ESF5-F1
#
_cell.length_a   1.000
_cell.length_b   1.000
_cell.length_c   1.000
_cell.angle_alpha   90.00
_cell.angle_beta   90.00
_cell.angle_gamma   90.00
#
_symmetry.space_group_name_H-M   'P 1'
#
loop_
_entity.id
_entity.type
_entity.pdbx_description
1 polymer ?
#
loop_
_entity_poly.entity_id
_entity_poly.type
_entity_poly.pdbx_seq_one_letter_code
_entity_poly.pdbx_strand_id
1 'polypeptide(L)'
;MHDIDSPFDHFQVRKRDVVLKFGGGAGVAASISGAFVRVVHMDSVFPLGTCINGSVIQDTNFVDFFTKNFDWAVFENELKWYWTEAQRGQLNYRDADALLDFCDRHGKPARGHYIFWAVDGDVQQWIKDLGRDDLASAVHGRLNGLLSRYAGRFPC
;
A
#
# COMPACT_ATOMS: atom_id res chain seq x y z
N MET A 1 12.13 34.19 -19.60
CA MET A 1 12.42 32.75 -19.68
C MET A 1 12.13 32.23 -18.28
N HIS A 2 10.97 31.59 -18.11
CA HIS A 2 10.47 31.21 -16.79
C HIS A 2 11.21 29.96 -16.31
N ASP A 3 11.94 30.10 -15.21
CA ASP A 3 12.40 28.99 -14.40
C ASP A 3 11.19 28.36 -13.70
N ILE A 4 10.98 27.06 -13.94
CA ILE A 4 9.99 26.25 -13.23
C ILE A 4 10.70 25.70 -12.00
N ASP A 5 10.55 26.40 -10.87
CA ASP A 5 10.89 25.85 -9.56
C ASP A 5 9.89 24.71 -9.24
N SER A 6 10.44 23.50 -9.11
CA SER A 6 9.73 22.30 -8.66
C SER A 6 9.54 22.33 -7.13
N PRO A 7 8.32 22.20 -6.58
CA PRO A 7 8.08 22.31 -5.14
C PRO A 7 8.04 20.94 -4.44
N PHE A 8 8.97 20.05 -4.74
CA PHE A 8 9.03 18.75 -4.06
C PHE A 8 10.43 18.47 -3.50
N ASP A 9 10.67 18.99 -2.30
CA ASP A 9 11.75 18.57 -1.43
C ASP A 9 11.41 17.19 -0.84
N HIS A 10 12.03 16.15 -1.37
CA HIS A 10 11.73 14.75 -1.07
C HIS A 10 12.39 14.21 0.22
N PHE A 11 12.99 15.07 1.07
CA PHE A 11 13.61 14.64 2.33
C PHE A 11 13.12 15.37 3.59
N GLN A 12 12.06 16.16 3.51
CA GLN A 12 11.48 16.76 4.70
C GLN A 12 10.77 15.67 5.54
N VAL A 13 11.47 15.16 6.56
CA VAL A 13 10.83 14.31 7.57
C VAL A 13 9.67 15.09 8.18
N ARG A 14 8.43 14.65 7.98
CA ARG A 14 7.23 15.29 8.54
C ARG A 14 7.21 15.08 10.06
N LYS A 15 8.01 15.87 10.77
CA LYS A 15 7.99 15.99 12.22
C LYS A 15 7.16 17.21 12.58
N ARG A 16 6.32 17.08 13.60
CA ARG A 16 5.62 18.21 14.19
C ARG A 16 5.77 18.10 15.69
N ASP A 17 6.21 19.18 16.32
CA ASP A 17 6.31 19.20 17.77
C ASP A 17 4.90 19.10 18.37
N VAL A 18 4.69 18.09 19.20
CA VAL A 18 3.49 17.98 20.03
C VAL A 18 3.80 18.65 21.37
N VAL A 19 3.36 19.90 21.53
CA VAL A 19 3.55 20.66 22.77
C VAL A 19 2.31 20.52 23.64
N LEU A 20 2.43 19.77 24.75
CA LEU A 20 1.38 19.65 25.76
C LEU A 20 1.61 20.72 26.85
N LYS A 21 0.64 21.63 27.01
CA LYS A 21 0.67 22.66 28.06
C LYS A 21 -0.32 22.29 29.17
N PHE A 22 0.19 22.18 30.40
CA PHE A 22 -0.62 21.91 31.58
C PHE A 22 -0.67 23.16 32.46
N GLY A 23 -1.86 23.53 32.93
CA GLY A 23 -2.07 24.67 33.82
C GLY A 23 -3.16 24.38 34.84
N GLY A 24 -3.02 24.92 36.06
CA GLY A 24 -4.09 24.90 37.05
C GLY A 24 -5.21 25.89 36.69
N GLY A 25 -6.43 25.65 37.20
CA GLY A 25 -7.52 26.61 37.09
C GLY A 25 -7.13 28.00 37.61
N ALA A 26 -7.77 29.05 37.07
CA ALA A 26 -7.42 30.44 37.35
C ALA A 26 -7.24 30.71 38.85
N GLY A 27 -6.02 31.13 39.24
CA GLY A 27 -5.69 31.51 40.61
C GLY A 27 -5.03 30.44 41.48
N VAL A 28 -4.80 29.22 40.97
CA VAL A 28 -4.08 28.18 41.73
C VAL A 28 -2.86 27.70 40.93
N ALA A 29 -1.66 27.91 41.48
CA ALA A 29 -0.45 27.21 41.01
C ALA A 29 -0.59 25.73 41.35
N ALA A 30 -1.20 24.96 40.45
CA ALA A 30 -1.31 23.52 40.61
C ALA A 30 0.08 22.90 40.36
N SER A 31 0.76 22.50 41.43
CA SER A 31 1.88 21.57 41.32
C SER A 31 1.31 20.21 40.93
N ILE A 32 1.50 19.82 39.66
CA ILE A 32 1.11 18.50 39.17
C ILE A 32 2.22 17.52 39.58
N SER A 33 2.22 17.13 40.86
CA SER A 33 3.15 16.14 41.40
C SER A 33 2.55 14.75 41.28
N GLY A 34 3.30 13.80 40.72
CA GLY A 34 2.89 12.39 40.60
C GLY A 34 1.92 12.06 39.46
N ALA A 35 1.63 12.99 38.53
CA ALA A 35 0.83 12.68 37.35
C ALA A 35 1.68 12.02 36.24
N PHE A 36 1.03 11.18 35.45
CA PHE A 36 1.60 10.59 34.24
C PHE A 36 0.80 11.02 33.01
N VAL A 37 1.51 11.22 31.90
CA VAL A 37 0.91 11.51 30.59
C VAL A 37 1.15 10.30 29.71
N ARG A 38 0.08 9.76 29.11
CA ARG A 38 0.17 8.72 28.08
C ARG A 38 -0.31 9.29 26.76
N VAL A 39 0.58 9.38 25.79
CA VAL A 39 0.23 9.72 24.41
C VAL A 39 0.01 8.43 23.64
N VAL A 40 -1.13 8.33 22.97
CA VAL A 40 -1.48 7.20 22.10
C VAL A 40 -1.77 7.76 20.72
N HIS A 41 -1.05 7.26 19.72
CA HIS A 41 -1.39 7.54 18.33
C HIS A 41 -2.68 6.79 18.00
N MET A 42 -3.70 7.51 17.55
CA MET A 42 -4.99 6.91 17.17
C MET A 42 -4.99 6.64 15.67
N ASP A 43 -4.81 7.69 14.85
CA ASP A 43 -4.86 7.59 13.39
C ASP A 43 -3.79 8.48 12.74
N SER A 44 -3.29 8.02 11.59
CA SER A 44 -2.39 8.80 10.76
C SER A 44 -3.16 9.56 9.68
N VAL A 45 -2.80 10.82 9.45
CA VAL A 45 -3.33 11.61 8.32
C VAL A 45 -2.74 11.20 6.97
N PHE A 46 -1.78 10.27 6.95
CA PHE A 46 -1.18 9.72 5.75
C PHE A 46 -1.23 8.19 5.77
N PRO A 47 -1.40 7.52 4.61
CA PRO A 47 -1.39 6.07 4.52
C PRO A 47 -0.10 5.48 5.10
N LEU A 48 -0.23 4.72 6.19
CA LEU A 48 0.85 3.88 6.71
C LEU A 48 0.46 2.42 6.44
N GLY A 49 1.29 1.72 5.67
CA GLY A 49 0.96 0.37 5.24
C GLY A 49 2.16 -0.56 5.18
N THR A 50 1.86 -1.84 4.98
CA THR A 50 2.86 -2.89 4.80
C THR A 50 2.51 -3.82 3.66
N CYS A 51 3.51 -4.56 3.21
CA CYS A 51 3.36 -5.63 2.26
C CYS A 51 2.76 -6.88 2.94
N ILE A 52 1.83 -7.55 2.25
CA ILE A 52 1.24 -8.82 2.67
C ILE A 52 1.28 -9.83 1.51
N ASN A 53 1.22 -11.11 1.86
CA ASN A 53 1.16 -12.23 0.92
C ASN A 53 0.31 -13.36 1.52
N GLY A 54 0.03 -14.39 0.71
CA GLY A 54 -0.82 -15.52 1.12
C GLY A 54 -0.32 -16.31 2.35
N SER A 55 0.97 -16.26 2.67
CA SER A 55 1.59 -16.95 3.81
C SER A 55 1.42 -16.16 5.10
N VAL A 56 1.79 -14.88 5.10
CA VAL A 56 1.77 -14.05 6.32
C VAL A 56 0.35 -13.82 6.85
N ILE A 57 -0.66 -13.84 5.98
CA ILE A 57 -2.06 -13.71 6.41
C ILE A 57 -2.61 -14.98 7.11
N GLN A 58 -1.87 -16.09 7.10
CA GLN A 58 -2.22 -17.30 7.87
C GLN A 58 -1.65 -17.25 9.30
N ASP A 59 -0.67 -16.39 9.57
CA ASP A 59 -0.11 -16.21 10.90
C ASP A 59 -0.96 -15.21 11.69
N THR A 60 -1.67 -15.71 12.71
CA THR A 60 -2.52 -14.89 13.56
C THR A 60 -1.76 -13.80 14.29
N ASN A 61 -0.48 -14.01 14.66
CA ASN A 61 0.33 -12.99 15.32
C ASN A 61 0.65 -11.85 14.35
N PHE A 62 0.96 -12.19 13.09
CA PHE A 62 1.15 -11.20 12.04
C PHE A 62 -0.14 -10.42 11.77
N VAL A 63 -1.29 -11.10 11.64
CA VAL A 63 -2.59 -10.45 11.40
C VAL A 63 -2.95 -9.51 12.55
N ASP A 64 -2.73 -9.92 13.79
CA ASP A 64 -2.94 -9.08 14.97
C ASP A 64 -2.03 -7.84 14.96
N PHE A 65 -0.75 -8.02 14.62
CA PHE A 65 0.19 -6.91 14.53
C PHE A 65 -0.21 -5.97 13.38
N PHE A 66 -0.52 -6.53 12.21
CA PHE A 66 -0.90 -5.79 11.02
C PHE A 66 -2.12 -4.92 11.27
N THR A 67 -3.19 -5.52 11.81
CA THR A 67 -4.47 -4.83 12.04
C THR A 67 -4.36 -3.70 13.05
N LYS A 68 -3.47 -3.82 14.04
CA LYS A 68 -3.21 -2.81 15.09
C LYS A 68 -2.27 -1.68 14.67
N ASN A 69 -1.37 -1.91 13.72
CA ASN A 69 -0.25 -0.99 13.44
C ASN A 69 -0.27 -0.37 12.04
N PHE A 70 -1.01 -0.93 11.09
CA PHE A 70 -1.05 -0.44 9.71
C PHE A 70 -2.48 -0.18 9.25
N ASP A 71 -2.61 0.84 8.41
CA ASP A 71 -3.87 1.29 7.83
C ASP A 71 -4.06 0.74 6.42
N TRP A 72 -2.97 0.47 5.70
CA TRP A 72 -2.97 0.05 4.29
C TRP A 72 -2.20 -1.25 4.03
N ALA A 73 -2.60 -1.96 3.00
CA ALA A 73 -1.90 -3.12 2.47
C ALA A 73 -1.36 -2.90 1.05
N VAL A 74 -0.33 -3.65 0.69
CA VAL A 74 0.07 -3.90 -0.70
C VAL A 74 0.36 -5.38 -0.85
N PHE A 75 0.03 -5.97 -1.98
CA PHE A 75 0.33 -7.40 -2.21
C PHE A 75 1.76 -7.55 -2.71
N GLU A 76 2.48 -8.52 -2.17
CA GLU A 76 3.90 -8.69 -2.45
C GLU A 76 4.15 -9.01 -3.92
N ASN A 77 3.39 -9.95 -4.46
CA ASN A 77 3.58 -10.44 -5.82
C ASN A 77 2.28 -10.72 -6.57
N GLU A 78 1.16 -10.84 -5.86
CA GLU A 78 -0.04 -11.50 -6.34
C GLU A 78 -0.75 -10.74 -7.49
N LEU A 79 -0.40 -9.47 -7.71
CA LEU A 79 -0.88 -8.66 -8.84
C LEU A 79 0.14 -8.49 -9.97
N LYS A 80 1.39 -8.91 -9.77
CA LYS A 80 2.47 -8.77 -10.75
C LYS A 80 2.18 -9.64 -11.99
N TRP A 81 2.77 -9.29 -13.13
CA TRP A 81 2.41 -9.94 -14.40
C TRP A 81 2.77 -11.41 -14.40
N TYR A 82 3.97 -11.74 -13.99
CA TYR A 82 4.41 -13.13 -13.88
C TYR A 82 3.55 -13.98 -12.92
N TRP A 83 2.92 -13.37 -11.91
CA TRP A 83 2.04 -14.08 -10.99
C TRP A 83 0.66 -14.33 -11.60
N THR A 84 0.12 -13.29 -12.24
CA THR A 84 -1.26 -13.30 -12.75
C THR A 84 -1.40 -13.90 -14.15
N GLU A 85 -0.31 -13.99 -14.91
CA GLU A 85 -0.26 -14.56 -16.26
C GLU A 85 1.15 -15.13 -16.55
N ALA A 86 1.54 -16.17 -15.81
CA ALA A 86 2.84 -16.82 -15.99
C ALA A 86 3.03 -17.34 -17.42
N GLN A 87 1.96 -17.84 -18.04
CA GLN A 87 1.91 -18.29 -19.44
C GLN A 87 0.85 -17.48 -20.20
N ARG A 88 1.15 -17.09 -21.44
CA ARG A 88 0.25 -16.25 -22.27
C ARG A 88 -1.16 -16.84 -22.31
N GLY A 89 -2.15 -16.02 -21.95
CA GLY A 89 -3.58 -16.40 -21.95
C GLY A 89 -4.03 -17.26 -20.77
N GLN A 90 -3.13 -17.66 -19.87
CA GLN A 90 -3.47 -18.41 -18.65
C GLN A 90 -3.52 -17.47 -17.45
N LEU A 91 -4.65 -16.78 -17.32
CA LEU A 91 -4.88 -15.83 -16.23
C LEU A 91 -5.23 -16.55 -14.92
N ASN A 92 -4.58 -16.16 -13.83
CA ASN A 92 -4.90 -16.62 -12.48
C ASN A 92 -4.84 -15.46 -11.47
N TYR A 93 -6.00 -15.10 -10.94
CA TYR A 93 -6.15 -14.02 -9.95
C TYR A 93 -6.50 -14.50 -8.55
N ARG A 94 -6.57 -15.83 -8.33
CA ARG A 94 -7.07 -16.43 -7.09
C ARG A 94 -6.41 -15.84 -5.84
N ASP A 95 -5.09 -15.72 -5.85
CA ASP A 95 -4.35 -15.27 -4.67
C ASP A 95 -4.53 -13.76 -4.43
N ALA A 96 -4.61 -12.96 -5.49
CA ALA A 96 -4.91 -11.53 -5.38
C ALA A 96 -6.34 -11.28 -4.89
N ASP A 97 -7.31 -12.06 -5.37
CA ASP A 97 -8.70 -11.99 -4.91
C ASP A 97 -8.79 -12.36 -3.43
N ALA A 98 -8.09 -13.42 -3.00
CA ALA A 98 -8.06 -13.85 -1.61
C ALA A 98 -7.46 -12.79 -0.68
N LEU A 99 -6.42 -12.08 -1.12
CA LEU A 99 -5.82 -10.98 -0.37
C LEU A 99 -6.71 -9.74 -0.33
N LEU A 100 -7.41 -9.41 -1.43
CA LEU A 100 -8.42 -8.35 -1.42
C LEU A 100 -9.54 -8.66 -0.45
N ASP A 101 -10.05 -9.89 -0.45
CA ASP A 101 -11.11 -10.29 0.47
C ASP A 101 -10.63 -10.26 1.93
N PHE A 102 -9.36 -10.60 2.18
CA PHE A 102 -8.74 -10.42 3.50
C PHE A 102 -8.71 -8.93 3.91
N CYS A 103 -8.24 -8.06 3.03
CA CYS A 103 -8.23 -6.62 3.22
C CYS A 103 -9.63 -6.07 3.53
N ASP A 104 -10.64 -6.45 2.74
CA ASP A 104 -12.03 -6.03 2.91
C ASP A 104 -12.60 -6.48 4.28
N ARG A 105 -12.34 -7.72 4.70
CA ARG A 105 -12.77 -8.23 6.02
C ARG A 105 -12.17 -7.47 7.19
N HIS A 106 -10.95 -6.98 7.06
CA HIS A 106 -10.25 -6.22 8.10
C HIS A 106 -10.41 -4.70 7.96
N GLY A 107 -11.19 -4.23 6.98
CA GLY A 107 -11.37 -2.81 6.71
C GLY A 107 -10.05 -2.10 6.33
N LYS A 108 -9.13 -2.82 5.68
CA LYS A 108 -7.82 -2.30 5.30
C LYS A 108 -7.78 -2.04 3.79
N PRO A 109 -7.77 -0.78 3.32
CA PRO A 109 -7.59 -0.50 1.90
C PRO A 109 -6.27 -1.07 1.39
N ALA A 110 -6.26 -1.51 0.14
CA ALA A 110 -5.07 -2.02 -0.54
C ALA A 110 -4.61 -1.05 -1.62
N ARG A 111 -3.30 -1.06 -1.91
CA ARG A 111 -2.71 -0.43 -3.09
C ARG A 111 -2.41 -1.50 -4.14
N GLY A 112 -2.83 -1.25 -5.39
CA GLY A 112 -2.44 -2.09 -6.52
C GLY A 112 -0.95 -1.94 -6.84
N HIS A 113 -0.19 -3.03 -6.75
CA HIS A 113 1.23 -3.10 -7.12
C HIS A 113 1.48 -4.38 -7.93
N TYR A 114 1.73 -4.31 -9.23
CA TYR A 114 1.79 -3.17 -10.13
C TYR A 114 1.23 -3.63 -11.50
N ILE A 115 1.03 -2.70 -12.45
CA ILE A 115 0.60 -3.07 -13.81
C ILE A 115 1.79 -3.54 -14.65
N PHE A 116 2.80 -2.70 -14.91
CA PHE A 116 4.03 -3.08 -15.64
C PHE A 116 5.31 -2.88 -14.84
N TRP A 117 6.30 -3.75 -15.06
CA TRP A 117 7.63 -3.68 -14.48
C TRP A 117 8.63 -4.29 -15.46
N ALA A 118 9.81 -3.67 -15.55
CA ALA A 118 10.81 -3.98 -16.57
C ALA A 118 12.08 -4.59 -15.97
N VAL A 119 11.99 -5.17 -14.76
CA VAL A 119 13.10 -5.95 -14.20
C VAL A 119 13.20 -7.25 -14.98
N ASP A 120 14.33 -7.45 -15.66
CA ASP A 120 14.47 -8.52 -16.65
C ASP A 120 14.14 -9.91 -16.08
N GLY A 121 14.53 -10.20 -14.83
CA GLY A 121 14.23 -11.48 -14.18
C GLY A 121 12.74 -11.71 -13.87
N ASP A 122 11.94 -10.65 -13.86
CA ASP A 122 10.52 -10.66 -13.51
C ASP A 122 9.60 -10.48 -14.73
N VAL A 123 10.17 -10.39 -15.94
CA VAL A 123 9.41 -10.40 -17.20
C VAL A 123 9.36 -11.83 -17.73
N GLN A 124 8.15 -12.34 -17.97
CA GLN A 124 7.96 -13.70 -18.48
C GLN A 124 8.59 -13.86 -19.88
N GLN A 125 9.16 -15.03 -20.15
CA GLN A 125 9.81 -15.30 -21.44
C GLN A 125 8.88 -15.06 -22.63
N TRP A 126 7.60 -15.46 -22.51
CA TRP A 126 6.63 -15.28 -23.59
C TRP A 126 6.39 -13.81 -23.95
N ILE A 127 6.63 -12.86 -23.03
CA ILE A 127 6.56 -11.42 -23.30
C ILE A 127 7.83 -10.96 -24.02
N LYS A 128 9.00 -11.44 -23.58
CA LYS A 128 10.31 -11.12 -24.18
C LYS A 128 10.39 -11.57 -25.64
N ASP A 129 9.71 -12.67 -25.97
CA ASP A 129 9.69 -13.24 -27.32
C ASP A 129 8.76 -12.48 -28.30
N LEU A 130 7.96 -11.51 -27.82
CA LEU A 130 7.01 -10.78 -28.66
C LEU A 130 7.70 -9.72 -29.52
N GLY A 131 7.25 -9.61 -30.77
CA GLY A 131 7.51 -8.45 -31.61
C GLY A 131 6.74 -7.21 -31.14
N ARG A 132 7.05 -6.04 -31.72
CA ARG A 132 6.49 -4.74 -31.33
C ARG A 132 4.95 -4.73 -31.24
N ASP A 133 4.27 -5.22 -32.26
CA ASP A 133 2.80 -5.11 -32.35
C ASP A 133 2.09 -6.09 -31.41
N ASP A 134 2.65 -7.29 -31.26
CA ASP A 134 2.16 -8.28 -30.30
C ASP A 134 2.41 -7.83 -28.85
N LEU A 135 3.56 -7.22 -28.57
CA LEU A 135 3.89 -6.66 -27.27
C LEU A 135 2.94 -5.51 -26.92
N ALA A 136 2.69 -4.60 -27.87
CA ALA A 136 1.71 -3.53 -27.68
C ALA A 136 0.34 -4.13 -27.36
N SER A 137 -0.11 -5.10 -28.14
CA SER A 137 -1.38 -5.79 -27.90
C SER A 137 -1.45 -6.46 -26.53
N ALA A 138 -0.37 -7.12 -26.08
CA ALA A 138 -0.29 -7.74 -24.76
C ALA A 138 -0.33 -6.71 -23.62
N VAL A 139 0.38 -5.59 -23.75
CA VAL A 139 0.37 -4.48 -22.78
C VAL A 139 -1.03 -3.88 -22.66
N HIS A 140 -1.68 -3.60 -23.79
CA HIS A 140 -3.06 -3.10 -23.81
C HIS A 140 -4.05 -4.11 -23.20
N GLY A 141 -3.90 -5.40 -23.54
CA GLY A 141 -4.71 -6.48 -22.98
C GLY A 141 -4.59 -6.56 -21.46
N ARG A 142 -3.37 -6.51 -20.93
CA ARG A 142 -3.14 -6.49 -19.48
C ARG A 142 -3.73 -5.27 -18.80
N LEU A 143 -3.51 -4.08 -19.37
CA LEU A 143 -4.05 -2.83 -18.81
C LEU A 143 -5.57 -2.94 -18.66
N ASN A 144 -6.26 -3.31 -19.74
CA ASN A 144 -7.70 -3.41 -19.77
C ASN A 144 -8.21 -4.53 -18.85
N GLY A 145 -7.60 -5.72 -18.90
CA GLY A 145 -8.02 -6.86 -18.10
C GLY A 145 -7.89 -6.59 -16.59
N LEU A 146 -6.72 -6.11 -16.15
CA LEU A 146 -6.44 -5.89 -14.74
C LEU A 146 -7.28 -4.72 -14.18
N LEU A 147 -7.35 -3.59 -14.88
CA LEU A 147 -8.11 -2.43 -14.43
C LEU A 147 -9.62 -2.67 -14.47
N SER A 148 -10.14 -3.39 -15.48
CA SER A 148 -11.57 -3.72 -15.53
C SER A 148 -11.97 -4.68 -14.43
N ARG A 149 -11.14 -5.71 -14.16
CA ARG A 149 -11.41 -6.68 -13.09
C ARG A 149 -11.50 -6.02 -11.72
N TYR A 150 -10.57 -5.12 -11.43
CA TYR A 150 -10.44 -4.50 -10.10
C TYR A 150 -10.98 -3.07 -10.04
N ALA A 151 -11.85 -2.69 -10.98
CA ALA A 151 -12.48 -1.39 -10.99
C ALA A 151 -13.20 -1.13 -9.66
N GLY A 152 -12.84 -0.04 -9.00
CA GLY A 152 -13.41 0.35 -7.70
C GLY A 152 -12.96 -0.48 -6.49
N ARG A 153 -12.09 -1.49 -6.67
CA ARG A 153 -11.56 -2.30 -5.55
C ARG A 153 -10.35 -1.67 -4.87
N PHE A 154 -9.57 -0.88 -5.60
CA PHE A 154 -8.43 -0.13 -5.06
C PHE A 154 -8.80 1.36 -4.95
N PRO A 155 -8.80 1.94 -3.73
CA PRO A 155 -9.10 3.36 -3.54
C PRO A 155 -8.00 4.26 -4.11
N CYS A 156 -8.41 5.46 -4.54
CA CYS A 156 -7.53 6.51 -5.07
C CYS A 156 -6.82 7.30 -3.97
#